data_AF-A0A352EZI4-F1
#
_entry.id   AF-A0A352EZI4-F1
#
_cell.length_a   1.000
_cell.length_b   1.000
_cell.length_c   1.000
_cell.angle_alpha   90.00
_cell.angle_beta   90.00
_cell.angle_gamma   90.00
#
_symmetry.space_group_name_H-M   'P 1'
#
loop_
_entity.id
_entity.type
_entity.pdbx_description
1 polymer ?
#
loop_
_entity_poly.entity_id
_entity_poly.type
_entity_poly.pdbx_seq_one_letter_code
_entity_poly.pdbx_strand_id
1 'polypeptide(L)'
;MKKVKPVAARNARELAKALGLTPADGLEIEIRSDLNDKIIEVVNKRELTHSQVAKLAHTSRTRITAILNRNTQEISTDLMLRVIASLGVQAKLQFKRAA
;
A
#
# COMPACT_ATOMS: atom_id res chain seq x y z
N MET A 1 -37.97 -1.13 -11.01
CA MET A 1 -36.55 -1.43 -10.70
C MET A 1 -36.51 -2.30 -9.44
N LYS A 2 -35.81 -3.45 -9.44
CA LYS A 2 -35.67 -4.28 -8.22
C LYS A 2 -34.92 -3.45 -7.15
N LYS A 3 -35.44 -3.42 -5.92
CA LYS A 3 -34.76 -2.77 -4.79
C LYS A 3 -33.44 -3.51 -4.53
N VAL A 4 -32.32 -2.86 -4.85
CA VAL A 4 -30.98 -3.36 -4.50
C VAL A 4 -30.77 -3.12 -3.01
N LYS A 5 -30.33 -4.14 -2.27
CA LYS A 5 -29.84 -3.99 -0.90
C LYS A 5 -28.32 -3.79 -0.95
N PRO A 6 -27.80 -2.56 -0.82
CA PRO A 6 -26.36 -2.33 -0.90
C PRO A 6 -25.66 -2.91 0.33
N VAL A 7 -24.45 -3.45 0.11
CA VAL A 7 -23.49 -3.76 1.18
C VAL A 7 -22.53 -2.58 1.26
N ALA A 8 -22.43 -1.96 2.43
CA ALA A 8 -21.49 -0.86 2.68
C ALA A 8 -20.33 -1.37 3.54
N ALA A 9 -19.10 -1.20 3.05
CA ALA A 9 -17.89 -1.48 3.79
C ALA A 9 -17.22 -0.17 4.24
N ARG A 10 -16.79 -0.11 5.50
CA ARG A 10 -16.20 1.09 6.12
C ARG A 10 -14.68 1.01 6.29
N ASN A 11 -14.10 -0.16 6.07
CA ASN A 11 -12.66 -0.41 6.17
C ASN A 11 -12.26 -1.55 5.23
N ALA A 12 -10.95 -1.73 5.04
CA ALA A 12 -10.38 -2.76 4.18
C ALA A 12 -10.85 -4.19 4.54
N ARG A 13 -11.05 -4.49 5.83
CA ARG A 13 -11.52 -5.81 6.27
C ARG A 13 -12.97 -6.09 5.92
N GLU A 14 -13.85 -5.12 6.14
CA GLU A 14 -15.25 -5.21 5.73
C GLU A 14 -15.38 -5.33 4.21
N LEU A 15 -14.53 -4.62 3.46
CA LEU A 15 -14.50 -4.70 2.01
C LEU A 15 -14.02 -6.07 1.55
N ALA A 16 -12.91 -6.57 2.11
CA ALA A 16 -12.39 -7.90 1.82
C ALA A 16 -13.44 -8.99 2.07
N LYS A 17 -14.12 -8.92 3.22
CA LYS A 17 -15.22 -9.83 3.54
C LYS A 17 -16.38 -9.73 2.54
N ALA A 18 -16.78 -8.53 2.16
CA ALA A 18 -17.85 -8.32 1.18
C ALA A 18 -17.50 -8.87 -0.21
N LEU A 19 -16.21 -8.92 -0.54
CA LEU A 19 -15.67 -9.49 -1.77
C LEU A 19 -15.35 -11.00 -1.68
N GLY A 20 -15.62 -11.64 -0.53
CA GLY A 20 -15.37 -13.07 -0.32
C GLY A 20 -13.89 -13.41 -0.11
N LEU A 21 -13.05 -12.44 0.23
CA LEU A 21 -11.64 -12.64 0.53
C LEU A 21 -11.43 -13.14 1.96
N THR A 22 -10.29 -13.78 2.20
CA THR A 22 -9.91 -14.27 3.53
C THR A 22 -9.52 -13.10 4.45
N PRO A 23 -9.55 -13.29 5.79
CA PRO A 23 -9.00 -12.29 6.71
C PRO A 23 -7.53 -11.97 6.47
N ALA A 24 -6.74 -12.94 5.96
CA ALA A 24 -5.34 -12.75 5.63
C ALA A 24 -5.18 -11.80 4.43
N ASP A 25 -5.98 -11.98 3.37
CA ASP A 25 -5.98 -11.08 2.22
C ASP A 25 -6.35 -9.65 2.63
N GLY A 26 -7.37 -9.50 3.49
CA GLY A 26 -7.78 -8.19 4.00
C GLY A 26 -6.67 -7.50 4.80
N LEU A 27 -5.92 -8.24 5.62
CA LEU A 27 -4.78 -7.71 6.37
C LEU A 27 -3.63 -7.31 5.43
N GLU A 28 -3.33 -8.14 4.43
CA GLU A 28 -2.32 -7.83 3.42
C GLU A 28 -2.67 -6.54 2.65
N ILE A 29 -3.92 -6.40 2.21
CA ILE A 29 -4.41 -5.20 1.52
C ILE A 29 -4.28 -3.96 2.41
N GLU A 30 -4.70 -4.06 3.68
CA GLU A 30 -4.62 -2.96 4.66
C GLU A 30 -3.17 -2.49 4.83
N ILE A 31 -2.25 -3.41 5.15
CA ILE A 31 -0.83 -3.08 5.37
C ILE A 31 -0.19 -2.48 4.11
N ARG A 32 -0.44 -3.08 2.94
CA ARG A 32 0.15 -2.60 1.68
C ARG A 32 -0.42 -1.25 1.27
N SER A 33 -1.71 -0.99 1.52
CA SER A 33 -2.32 0.33 1.26
C SER A 33 -1.68 1.40 2.13
N ASP A 34 -1.60 1.17 3.44
CA ASP A 34 -1.00 2.12 4.40
C ASP A 34 0.45 2.44 4.04
N LEU A 35 1.21 1.40 3.66
CA LEU A 35 2.59 1.56 3.24
C LEU A 35 2.70 2.39 1.94
N ASN A 36 1.82 2.13 0.96
CA ASN A 36 1.83 2.89 -0.29
C ASN A 36 1.44 4.36 -0.06
N ASP A 37 0.41 4.59 0.74
CA ASP A 37 -0.05 5.92 1.13
C ASP A 37 1.09 6.73 1.75
N LYS A 38 1.83 6.11 2.67
CA LYS A 38 2.96 6.78 3.31
C LYS A 38 4.11 7.07 2.34
N ILE A 39 4.40 6.17 1.39
CA ILE A 39 5.40 6.43 0.35
C ILE A 39 4.99 7.65 -0.48
N ILE A 40 3.75 7.66 -0.99
CA ILE A 40 3.22 8.76 -1.82
C ILE A 40 3.23 10.08 -1.04
N GLU A 41 2.81 10.08 0.23
CA GLU A 41 2.84 11.25 1.11
C GLU A 41 4.25 11.84 1.22
N VAL A 42 5.25 11.00 1.50
CA VAL A 42 6.63 11.45 1.71
C VAL A 42 7.26 11.96 0.42
N VAL A 43 7.00 11.27 -0.71
CA VAL A 43 7.48 11.69 -2.03
C VAL A 43 6.89 13.05 -2.41
N ASN A 44 5.60 13.24 -2.20
CA ASN A 44 4.92 14.51 -2.48
C ASN A 44 5.42 15.64 -1.56
N LYS A 45 5.54 15.39 -0.25
CA LYS A 45 6.01 16.37 0.73
C LYS A 45 7.43 16.86 0.45
N ARG A 46 8.26 16.01 -0.16
CA ARG A 46 9.66 16.32 -0.51
C ARG A 46 9.85 16.70 -1.97
N GLU A 47 8.77 16.76 -2.75
CA GLU A 47 8.78 17.12 -4.18
C GLU A 47 9.78 16.27 -5.00
N LEU A 48 9.90 14.98 -4.67
CA LEU A 48 10.86 14.09 -5.33
C LEU A 48 10.32 13.59 -6.66
N THR A 49 11.15 13.63 -7.69
CA THR A 49 10.87 12.99 -8.97
C THR A 49 10.95 11.47 -8.87
N HIS A 50 10.27 10.75 -9.76
CA HIS A 50 10.32 9.29 -9.82
C HIS A 50 11.76 8.76 -9.96
N SER A 51 12.61 9.48 -10.70
CA SER A 51 14.01 9.12 -10.92
C SER A 51 14.86 9.30 -9.65
N GLN A 52 14.62 10.35 -8.86
CA GLN A 52 15.30 10.55 -7.58
C GLN A 52 14.93 9.45 -6.58
N VAL A 53 13.65 9.11 -6.46
CA VAL A 53 13.19 8.02 -5.59
C VAL A 53 13.78 6.68 -6.03
N ALA A 54 13.82 6.40 -7.34
CA ALA A 54 14.42 5.18 -7.87
C ALA A 54 15.91 5.04 -7.50
N LYS A 55 16.65 6.16 -7.59
CA LYS A 55 18.07 6.23 -7.20
C LYS A 55 18.26 6.00 -5.70
N LEU A 56 17.44 6.63 -4.86
CA LEU A 56 17.49 6.46 -3.39
C LEU A 56 17.14 5.03 -2.97
N ALA A 57 16.12 4.43 -3.58
CA ALA A 57 15.63 3.10 -3.23
C ALA A 57 16.39 1.95 -3.90
N HIS A 58 17.41 2.26 -4.72
CA HIS A 58 18.17 1.29 -5.52
C HIS A 58 17.26 0.34 -6.31
N THR A 59 16.28 0.90 -7.03
CA THR A 59 15.32 0.13 -7.84
C THR A 59 15.04 0.83 -9.17
N SER A 60 14.27 0.18 -10.05
CA SER A 60 13.97 0.75 -11.36
C SER A 60 12.93 1.88 -11.26
N ARG A 61 13.06 2.88 -12.14
CA ARG A 61 12.08 3.96 -12.29
C ARG A 61 10.68 3.43 -12.57
N THR A 62 10.55 2.35 -13.35
CA THR A 62 9.26 1.72 -13.66
C THR A 62 8.56 1.20 -12.40
N ARG A 63 9.30 0.56 -11.47
CA ARG A 63 8.73 0.09 -10.20
C ARG A 63 8.28 1.26 -9.33
N ILE A 64 9.04 2.36 -9.29
CA ILE A 64 8.62 3.58 -8.58
C ILE A 64 7.36 4.18 -9.20
N THR A 65 7.29 4.30 -10.53
CA THR A 65 6.08 4.78 -11.22
C THR A 65 4.86 3.91 -10.88
N ALA A 66 5.03 2.59 -10.83
CA ALA A 66 3.95 1.67 -10.46
C ALA A 66 3.45 1.91 -9.02
N ILE A 67 4.38 2.07 -8.06
CA ILE A 67 4.07 2.40 -6.66
C ILE A 67 3.30 3.72 -6.57
N LEU A 68 3.81 4.80 -7.18
CA LEU A 68 3.21 6.13 -7.12
C LEU A 68 1.84 6.21 -7.82
N ASN A 69 1.61 5.35 -8.82
CA ASN A 69 0.31 5.20 -9.48
C ASN A 69 -0.64 4.20 -8.79
N ARG A 70 -0.28 3.70 -7.60
CA ARG A 70 -1.02 2.65 -6.87
C ARG A 70 -1.22 1.34 -7.62
N ASN A 71 -0.38 1.09 -8.63
CA ASN A 71 -0.33 -0.19 -9.32
C ASN A 71 0.74 -1.09 -8.68
N THR A 72 0.39 -1.69 -7.54
CA THR A 72 1.34 -2.44 -6.72
C THR A 72 1.21 -3.96 -6.85
N GLN A 73 0.43 -4.50 -7.80
CA GLN A 73 0.21 -5.95 -7.91
C GLN A 73 1.54 -6.74 -8.03
N GLU A 74 2.47 -6.26 -8.87
CA GLU A 74 3.79 -6.88 -9.10
C GLU A 74 4.91 -6.33 -8.19
N ILE A 75 4.54 -5.61 -7.13
CA ILE A 75 5.47 -4.97 -6.21
C ILE A 75 5.43 -5.71 -4.87
N SER A 76 6.54 -6.29 -4.44
CA SER A 76 6.59 -6.95 -3.14
C SER A 76 6.51 -5.94 -1.99
N THR A 77 5.96 -6.39 -0.85
CA THR A 77 5.92 -5.58 0.38
C THR A 77 7.34 -5.22 0.85
N ASP A 78 8.32 -6.12 0.66
CA ASP A 78 9.73 -5.87 0.98
C ASP A 78 10.31 -4.70 0.18
N LEU A 79 9.97 -4.59 -1.10
CA LEU A 79 10.42 -3.46 -1.92
C LEU A 79 9.81 -2.16 -1.41
N MET A 80 8.52 -2.16 -1.06
CA MET A 80 7.87 -0.97 -0.50
C MET A 80 8.50 -0.56 0.83
N LEU A 81 8.84 -1.52 1.70
CA LEU A 81 9.57 -1.27 2.96
C LEU A 81 10.95 -0.67 2.70
N ARG A 82 11.69 -1.16 1.70
CA ARG A 82 12.99 -0.58 1.31
C ARG A 82 12.85 0.83 0.77
N VAL A 83 11.83 1.09 -0.06
CA VAL A 83 11.54 2.42 -0.60
C VAL A 83 11.27 3.39 0.54
N ILE A 84 10.38 3.08 1.47
CA ILE A 84 10.08 4.02 2.57
C ILE A 84 11.28 4.24 3.50
N ALA A 85 12.08 3.20 3.76
CA ALA A 85 13.32 3.32 4.52
C ALA A 85 14.35 4.22 3.81
N SER A 86 14.49 4.12 2.48
CA SER A 86 15.35 5.00 1.67
C SER A 86 14.89 6.45 1.68
N LEU A 87 13.60 6.68 1.93
CA LEU A 87 13.03 8.00 2.17
C LEU A 87 13.22 8.45 3.63
N GLY A 88 13.98 7.72 4.46
CA GLY A 88 14.26 8.10 5.85
C GLY A 88 13.06 7.98 6.78
N VAL A 89 12.08 7.12 6.44
CA VAL A 89 10.94 6.82 7.30
C VAL A 89 11.02 5.36 7.74
N GLN A 90 11.06 5.15 9.06
CA GLN A 90 11.08 3.83 9.65
C GLN A 90 9.65 3.33 9.89
N ALA A 91 9.31 2.17 9.34
CA ALA A 91 8.07 1.48 9.69
C ALA A 91 8.21 0.81 11.07
N LYS A 92 7.20 0.98 11.93
CA LYS A 92 7.10 0.28 13.21
C LYS A 92 6.02 -0.79 13.13
N LEU A 93 6.42 -2.05 13.23
CA LEU A 93 5.48 -3.17 13.29
C LEU A 93 4.89 -3.30 14.70
N GLN A 94 3.58 -3.53 14.76
CA GLN A 94 2.87 -3.90 15.97
C GLN A 94 2.15 -5.22 15.72
N PHE A 95 2.35 -6.17 16.63
CA PHE A 95 1.70 -7.47 16.55
C PHE A 95 0.43 -7.48 17.39
N LYS A 96 -0.64 -8.01 16.82
CA LYS A 96 -1.94 -8.23 17.49
C LYS A 96 -2.39 -9.64 17.16
N ARG A 97 -3.26 -10.22 17.99
CA ARG A 97 -3.87 -11.52 17.67
C ARG A 97 -4.64 -11.42 16.35
N ALA A 98 -4.37 -12.37 15.45
CA ALA A 98 -5.10 -12.50 14.21
C ALA A 98 -6.40 -13.27 14.51
N ALA A 99 -7.49 -12.52 14.68
CA ALA A 99 -8.84 -12.99 14.99
C ALA A 99 -8.95 -13.83 16.28
#